data_AF-A0A6P2APS5-F1
#
_entry.id   AF-A0A6P2APS5-F1
#
_cell.length_a   1.000
_cell.length_b   1.000
_cell.length_c   1.000
_cell.angle_alpha   90.00
_cell.angle_beta   90.00
_cell.angle_gamma   90.00
#
_symmetry.space_group_name_H-M   'P 1'
#
loop_
_entity.id
_entity.type
_entity.pdbx_description
1 polymer ?
#
loop_
_entity_poly.entity_id
_entity_poly.type
_entity_poly.pdbx_seq_one_letter_code
_entity_poly.pdbx_strand_id
1 'polypeptide(L)'
;MNPAITNAQINQRLQRLEFLHSLYQQIDHIHHITDEEVRLLEDLRHDLELNEELRAMIDRIFYHLRRKQRHERRSQQRQWAGAA
;
A
#
# COMPACT_ATOMS: atom_id res chain seq x y z
N MET A 1 -6.34 22.11 -27.01
CA MET A 1 -6.85 20.72 -27.20
C MET A 1 -6.90 20.09 -25.82
N ASN A 2 -8.09 19.88 -25.25
CA ASN A 2 -8.23 19.03 -24.08
C ASN A 2 -7.92 17.60 -24.55
N PRO A 3 -6.90 16.91 -24.02
CA PRO A 3 -6.84 15.46 -24.21
C PRO A 3 -8.08 14.92 -23.51
N ALA A 4 -9.10 14.54 -24.29
CA ALA A 4 -10.26 13.87 -23.75
C ALA A 4 -9.73 12.62 -23.04
N ILE A 5 -9.89 12.58 -21.71
CA ILE A 5 -9.48 11.44 -20.89
C ILE A 5 -10.14 10.22 -21.54
N THR A 6 -9.31 9.28 -21.98
CA THR A 6 -9.81 8.09 -22.66
C THR A 6 -10.49 7.17 -21.66
N ASN A 7 -11.51 6.42 -22.10
CA ASN A 7 -12.16 5.41 -21.24
C ASN A 7 -11.14 4.41 -20.65
N ALA A 8 -10.04 4.14 -21.35
CA ALA A 8 -8.94 3.32 -20.86
C ALA A 8 -8.25 3.94 -19.63
N GLN A 9 -7.97 5.24 -19.64
CA GLN A 9 -7.36 5.95 -18.51
C GLN A 9 -8.29 6.01 -17.30
N ILE A 10 -9.59 6.20 -17.52
CA ILE A 10 -10.61 6.16 -16.44
C ILE A 10 -10.65 4.77 -15.82
N ASN A 11 -10.73 3.72 -16.63
CA ASN A 11 -10.77 2.34 -16.16
C ASN A 11 -9.51 1.96 -15.38
N GLN A 12 -8.34 2.37 -15.87
CA GLN A 12 -7.07 2.14 -15.15
C GLN A 12 -7.06 2.86 -13.80
N ARG A 13 -7.55 4.10 -13.73
CA ARG A 13 -7.65 4.83 -12.46
C ARG A 13 -8.61 4.16 -11.48
N LEU A 14 -9.78 3.73 -11.96
CA LEU A 14 -10.76 2.99 -11.14
C LEU A 14 -10.16 1.70 -10.58
N GLN A 15 -9.49 0.89 -11.42
CA GLN A 15 -8.84 -0.34 -10.98
C GLN A 15 -7.80 -0.10 -9.89
N ARG A 16 -7.00 0.96 -9.99
CA ARG A 16 -6.01 1.33 -8.97
C ARG A 16 -6.67 1.73 -7.65
N LEU A 17 -7.81 2.43 -7.71
CA LEU A 17 -8.57 2.81 -6.52
C LEU A 17 -9.26 1.62 -5.86
N GLU A 18 -9.84 0.71 -6.67
CA GLU A 18 -10.41 -0.54 -6.18
C GLU A 18 -9.36 -1.41 -5.49
N PHE A 19 -8.17 -1.51 -6.08
CA PHE A 19 -7.03 -2.17 -5.47
C PHE A 19 -6.66 -1.55 -4.12
N LEU A 20 -6.52 -0.21 -4.05
CA LEU A 20 -6.23 0.49 -2.79
C LEU A 20 -7.29 0.20 -1.72
N HIS A 21 -8.57 0.22 -2.08
CA HIS A 21 -9.66 -0.10 -1.16
C HIS A 21 -9.60 -1.55 -0.68
N SER A 22 -9.41 -2.51 -1.58
CA SER A 22 -9.29 -3.93 -1.24
C SER A 22 -8.12 -4.17 -0.28
N LEU A 23 -6.97 -3.56 -0.57
CA LEU A 23 -5.77 -3.68 0.24
C LEU A 23 -5.97 -3.04 1.63
N TYR A 24 -6.63 -1.88 1.68
CA TYR A 24 -6.97 -1.24 2.95
C TYR A 24 -7.96 -2.06 3.78
N GLN A 25 -8.96 -2.68 3.17
CA GLN A 25 -9.92 -3.55 3.88
C GLN A 25 -9.24 -4.78 4.52
N GLN A 26 -8.16 -5.26 3.91
CA GLN A 26 -7.44 -6.45 4.35
C GLN A 26 -6.15 -6.12 5.11
N ILE A 27 -5.91 -4.84 5.43
CA ILE A 27 -4.64 -4.33 6.00
C ILE A 27 -4.17 -5.09 7.26
N ASP A 28 -5.11 -5.56 8.09
CA ASP A 28 -4.79 -6.32 9.30
C ASP A 28 -4.34 -7.75 9.00
N HIS A 29 -4.71 -8.31 7.85
CA HIS A 29 -4.37 -9.66 7.41
C HIS A 29 -3.20 -9.70 6.43
N ILE A 30 -2.89 -8.58 5.76
CA ILE A 30 -1.75 -8.50 4.84
C ILE A 30 -0.44 -8.59 5.63
N HIS A 31 0.39 -9.57 5.29
CA HIS A 31 1.72 -9.76 5.89
C HIS A 31 2.82 -9.15 5.01
N HIS A 32 2.67 -9.26 3.70
CA HIS A 32 3.58 -8.72 2.71
C HIS A 32 2.78 -8.22 1.50
N ILE A 33 3.36 -7.25 0.80
CA ILE A 33 2.94 -6.82 -0.52
C ILE A 33 4.16 -6.95 -1.45
N THR A 34 3.92 -7.14 -2.73
CA THR A 34 4.96 -7.23 -3.76
C THR A 34 5.57 -5.86 -4.05
N ASP A 35 6.77 -5.86 -4.64
CA ASP A 35 7.42 -4.61 -5.06
C ASP A 35 6.59 -3.83 -6.09
N GLU A 36 5.80 -4.54 -6.91
CA GLU A 36 4.90 -3.91 -7.88
C GLU A 36 3.75 -3.18 -7.18
N GLU A 37 3.14 -3.80 -6.15
CA GLU A 37 2.11 -3.17 -5.34
C GLU A 37 2.64 -1.98 -4.55
N VAL A 38 3.89 -2.04 -4.06
CA VAL A 38 4.56 -0.90 -3.44
C VAL A 38 4.67 0.26 -4.43
N ARG A 39 5.17 0.00 -5.64
CA ARG A 39 5.29 1.04 -6.68
C ARG A 39 3.93 1.63 -7.04
N LEU A 40 2.89 0.82 -7.15
CA LEU A 40 1.53 1.30 -7.43
C LEU A 40 1.00 2.20 -6.31
N LEU A 41 1.20 1.82 -5.05
CA LEU A 41 0.83 2.66 -3.89
C LEU A 41 1.64 3.95 -3.83
N GLU A 42 2.93 3.90 -4.17
CA GLU A 42 3.76 5.11 -4.28
C GLU A 42 3.26 6.01 -5.42
N ASP A 43 2.99 5.47 -6.60
CA ASP A 43 2.43 6.23 -7.72
C ASP A 43 1.11 6.91 -7.34
N LEU A 44 0.21 6.19 -6.66
CA LEU A 44 -1.04 6.75 -6.15
C LEU A 44 -0.81 7.84 -5.09
N ARG A 45 0.19 7.68 -4.23
CA ARG A 45 0.53 8.67 -3.20
C ARG A 45 0.99 10.01 -3.79
N HIS A 46 1.67 9.96 -4.94
CA HIS A 46 2.16 11.13 -5.65
C HIS A 46 1.13 11.72 -6.64
N ASP A 47 -0.04 11.08 -6.81
CA ASP A 47 -1.13 11.63 -7.62
C ASP A 47 -1.70 12.89 -6.93
N LEU A 48 -1.50 14.05 -7.58
CA LEU A 48 -1.97 15.35 -7.09
C LEU A 48 -3.50 15.44 -7.06
N GLU A 49 -4.19 14.61 -7.84
CA GLU A 49 -5.65 14.55 -7.90
C GLU A 49 -6.26 13.60 -6.86
N LEU A 50 -5.42 12.91 -6.07
CA LEU A 50 -5.90 12.03 -5.01
C LEU A 50 -6.40 12.87 -3.82
N ASN A 51 -7.61 12.56 -3.34
CA ASN A 51 -8.17 13.21 -2.16
C ASN A 51 -7.39 12.84 -0.88
N GLU A 52 -7.58 13.61 0.19
CA GLU A 52 -6.86 13.42 1.45
C GLU A 52 -7.17 12.08 2.14
N GLU A 53 -8.39 11.57 1.99
CA GLU A 53 -8.82 10.29 2.55
C GLU A 53 -8.04 9.12 1.94
N LEU A 54 -7.93 9.08 0.63
CA LEU A 54 -7.18 8.05 -0.10
C LEU A 54 -5.69 8.13 0.23
N ARG A 55 -5.13 9.33 0.40
CA ARG A 55 -3.75 9.51 0.87
C ARG A 55 -3.56 8.94 2.27
N ALA A 56 -4.49 9.20 3.17
CA ALA A 56 -4.47 8.64 4.52
C ALA A 56 -4.60 7.11 4.52
N MET A 57 -5.37 6.51 3.61
CA MET A 57 -5.43 5.05 3.44
C MET A 57 -4.07 4.47 3.05
N ILE A 58 -3.39 5.08 2.07
CA ILE A 58 -2.04 4.66 1.64
C ILE A 58 -1.04 4.76 2.81
N ASP A 59 -1.05 5.88 3.54
CA ASP A 59 -0.15 6.07 4.69
C ASP A 59 -0.42 5.03 5.79
N ARG A 60 -1.69 4.68 6.05
CA ARG A 60 -2.05 3.61 6.99
C ARG A 60 -1.53 2.26 6.54
N ILE A 61 -1.68 1.91 5.26
CA ILE A 61 -1.14 0.68 4.67
C ILE A 61 0.36 0.57 4.94
N PHE A 62 1.13 1.60 4.57
CA PHE A 62 2.57 1.60 4.80
C PHE A 62 2.94 1.52 6.28
N TYR A 63 2.18 2.19 7.14
CA TYR A 63 2.39 2.13 8.58
C TYR A 63 2.19 0.71 9.14
N HIS A 64 1.11 0.03 8.76
CA HIS A 64 0.82 -1.35 9.20
C HIS A 64 1.89 -2.33 8.73
N LEU A 65 2.28 -2.27 7.45
CA LEU A 65 3.34 -3.12 6.90
C LEU A 65 4.67 -2.92 7.63
N ARG A 66 5.07 -1.66 7.86
CA ARG A 66 6.30 -1.32 8.61
C ARG A 66 6.22 -1.77 10.07
N ARG A 67 5.04 -1.72 10.69
CA ARG A 67 4.83 -2.18 12.07
C ARG A 67 5.00 -3.71 12.17
N LYS A 68 4.41 -4.48 11.26
CA LYS A 68 4.55 -5.96 11.23
C LYS A 68 5.99 -6.41 10.99
N GLN A 69 6.67 -5.83 9.99
CA GLN A 69 8.08 -6.15 9.72
C GLN A 69 8.99 -5.90 10.92
N ARG A 70 8.76 -4.82 11.69
CA ARG A 70 9.52 -4.56 12.93
C ARG A 70 9.26 -5.61 14.00
N HIS A 71 8.02 -6.09 14.11
CA HIS A 71 7.66 -7.13 15.07
C HIS A 71 8.31 -8.48 14.72
N GLU A 72 8.30 -8.86 13.45
CA GLU A 72 8.94 -10.08 12.94
C GLU A 72 10.45 -10.08 13.18
N ARG A 73 11.14 -8.98 12.85
CA ARG A 73 12.59 -8.83 13.12
C ARG A 73 12.92 -8.94 14.62
N ARG A 74 12.10 -8.36 15.50
CA ARG A 74 12.26 -8.48 16.96
C ARG A 74 11.97 -9.89 17.49
N SER A 75 11.06 -10.61 16.84
CA SER A 75 10.78 -12.01 17.18
C SER A 75 11.96 -12.89 16.80
N GLN A 76 12.49 -12.72 15.59
CA GLN A 76 13.68 -13.44 15.11
C GLN A 76 14.91 -13.15 15.99
N GLN A 77 15.20 -11.89 16.34
CA GLN A 77 16.34 -11.58 17.22
C GLN A 77 16.28 -12.26 18.59
N ARG A 78 15.08 -12.42 19.18
CA ARG A 78 14.91 -13.08 20.48
C ARG A 78 15.17 -14.59 20.43
N GLN A 79 14.93 -15.25 19.29
CA GLN A 79 15.22 -16.67 19.12
C GLN A 79 16.72 -16.97 19.06
N TRP A 80 17.52 -16.03 18.54
CA TRP A 80 18.98 -16.18 18.46
C TRP A 80 19.69 -15.84 19.78
N ALA A 81 19.14 -14.92 20.57
CA ALA A 81 19.71 -14.54 21.86
C ALA A 81 19.43 -15.54 23.00
N GLY A 82 18.49 -16.47 22.82
CA GLY A 82 18.18 -17.53 23.80
C GLY A 82 18.77 -18.91 23.48
N ALA A 83 19.59 -19.01 22.43
CA ALA A 83 20.18 -20.26 21.94
C ALA A 83 21.72 -20.33 22.11
N ALA A 84 22.30 -19.44 22.90
CA ALA A 84 23.72 -19.40 23.28
C ALA A 84 23.84 -19.47 24.81
#